data_AF-A0A1F3KQ41-F1
#
_entry.id   AF-A0A1F3KQ41-F1
#
_cell.length_a   1.000
_cell.length_b   1.000
_cell.length_c   1.000
_cell.angle_alpha   90.00
_cell.angle_beta   90.00
_cell.angle_gamma   90.00
#
_symmetry.space_group_name_H-M   'P 1'
#
loop_
_entity.id
_entity.type
_entity.pdbx_description
1 polymer ?
#
loop_
_entity_poly.entity_id
_entity_poly.type
_entity_poly.pdbx_seq_one_letter_code
_entity_poly.pdbx_strand_id
1 'polypeptide(L)'
;MIPLSGFSQFEKMLDELDDAETEMVDGKLVLRLFNAENGETVPDANVKIEGIGEFTSDMQGRVLFDIPADGRYAFEFSKQGFIKAIYPFEVIAGTIFYNRISVCPVLDFGTLRVVVEWARRPKDMDAHLVKEGDYHISYQNLHVSKDGVARLDRDDRDGFGPETITVKNIDEQASYTYFIKNYSDKNSPRSKDLSKSKAVVRVYGNNQLMHNWQITPDQRGTSWKVFVISNGRIQPVNEVNNMY
;
A
#
# COMPACT_ATOMS: atom_id res chain seq x y z
N MET A 1 15.33 -4.03 -26.15
CA MET A 1 14.13 -3.48 -25.49
C MET A 1 14.26 -3.81 -24.02
N ILE A 2 14.62 -2.84 -23.19
CA ILE A 2 14.72 -3.02 -21.73
C ILE A 2 13.26 -3.08 -21.21
N PRO A 3 12.89 -4.05 -20.35
CA PRO A 3 11.51 -4.16 -19.88
C PRO A 3 11.10 -2.94 -19.06
N LEU A 4 9.85 -2.49 -19.22
CA LEU A 4 9.24 -1.34 -18.51
C LEU A 4 9.39 -1.44 -16.97
N SER A 5 9.45 -2.65 -16.41
CA SER A 5 9.68 -2.87 -14.97
C SER A 5 11.08 -2.42 -14.51
N GLY A 6 12.09 -2.52 -15.38
CA GLY A 6 13.46 -2.09 -15.07
C GLY A 6 13.62 -0.56 -15.00
N PHE A 7 12.77 0.19 -15.70
CA PHE A 7 12.75 1.66 -15.62
C PHE A 7 12.09 2.14 -14.31
N SER A 8 10.97 1.54 -13.91
CA SER A 8 10.27 1.87 -12.66
C SER A 8 11.14 1.66 -11.41
N GLN A 9 11.91 0.58 -11.35
CA GLN A 9 12.83 0.32 -10.23
C GLN A 9 13.97 1.34 -10.16
N PHE A 10 14.52 1.74 -11.32
CA PHE A 10 15.56 2.76 -11.37
C PHE A 10 15.04 4.11 -10.87
N GLU A 11 13.83 4.50 -11.28
CA GLU A 11 13.17 5.71 -10.79
C GLU A 11 12.92 5.66 -9.27
N LYS A 12 12.42 4.54 -8.74
CA LYS A 12 12.24 4.38 -7.27
C LYS A 12 13.55 4.48 -6.50
N MET A 13 14.63 3.93 -7.03
CA MET A 13 15.96 4.03 -6.43
C MET A 13 16.51 5.45 -6.50
N LEU A 14 16.28 6.17 -7.60
CA LEU A 14 16.61 7.59 -7.70
C LEU A 14 15.83 8.41 -6.67
N ASP A 15 14.53 8.13 -6.51
CA ASP A 15 13.70 8.77 -5.48
C ASP A 15 14.23 8.49 -4.06
N GLU A 16 14.68 7.26 -3.77
CA GLU A 16 15.29 6.94 -2.47
C GLU A 16 16.60 7.71 -2.25
N LEU A 17 17.43 7.81 -3.28
CA LEU A 17 18.69 8.55 -3.21
C LEU A 17 18.46 10.06 -3.02
N ASP A 18 17.47 10.61 -3.74
CA ASP A 18 17.04 12.01 -3.62
C ASP A 18 16.45 12.30 -2.22
N ASP A 19 15.64 11.38 -1.68
CA ASP A 19 15.14 11.47 -0.30
C ASP A 19 16.29 11.42 0.71
N ALA A 20 17.23 10.49 0.55
CA ALA A 20 18.38 10.35 1.43
C ALA A 20 19.32 11.57 1.37
N GLU A 21 19.53 12.14 0.18
CA GLU A 21 20.29 13.38 0.01
C GLU A 21 19.59 14.55 0.72
N THR A 22 18.27 14.69 0.54
CA THR A 22 17.46 15.71 1.23
C THR A 22 17.56 15.57 2.75
N GLU A 23 17.45 14.35 3.27
CA GLU A 23 17.58 14.07 4.71
C GLU A 23 18.98 14.42 5.24
N MET A 24 20.04 14.10 4.49
CA MET A 24 21.43 14.33 4.91
C MET A 24 21.91 15.77 4.74
N VAL A 25 21.48 16.47 3.70
CA VAL A 25 21.97 17.81 3.32
C VAL A 25 21.07 18.90 3.88
N ASP A 26 19.76 18.76 3.71
CA ASP A 26 18.79 19.80 4.09
C ASP A 26 18.25 19.59 5.51
N GLY A 27 18.46 18.41 6.09
CA GLY A 27 17.98 18.08 7.45
C GLY A 27 16.46 18.00 7.53
N LYS A 28 15.80 17.55 6.45
CA LYS A 28 14.34 17.46 6.34
C LYS A 28 13.90 16.04 6.04
N LEU A 29 12.77 15.64 6.60
CA LEU A 29 12.08 14.41 6.22
C LEU A 29 11.25 14.64 4.97
N VAL A 30 11.12 13.59 4.15
CA VAL A 30 10.35 13.61 2.91
C VAL A 30 9.22 12.61 3.00
N LEU A 31 7.96 13.04 2.84
CA LEU A 31 6.84 12.15 2.49
C LEU A 31 6.54 12.27 0.99
N ARG A 32 6.29 11.15 0.30
CA ARG A 32 5.90 11.08 -1.12
C ARG A 32 4.50 10.54 -1.26
N LEU A 33 3.67 11.26 -2.01
CA LEU A 33 2.29 10.88 -2.29
C LEU A 33 2.13 10.34 -3.70
N PHE A 34 1.54 9.15 -3.82
CA PHE A 34 1.25 8.50 -5.09
C PHE A 34 -0.22 8.17 -5.22
N ASN A 35 -0.74 8.20 -6.44
CA ASN A 35 -2.09 7.75 -6.74
C ASN A 35 -2.14 6.22 -6.61
N ALA A 36 -3.03 5.73 -5.75
CA ALA A 36 -3.23 4.30 -5.53
C ALA A 36 -3.65 3.54 -6.79
N GLU A 37 -4.33 4.18 -7.75
CA GLU A 37 -4.81 3.51 -8.96
C GLU A 37 -3.73 3.29 -10.02
N ASN A 38 -2.86 4.27 -10.24
CA ASN A 38 -1.96 4.28 -11.39
C ASN A 38 -0.48 4.54 -11.04
N GLY A 39 -0.19 4.95 -9.81
CA GLY A 39 1.17 5.21 -9.33
C GLY A 39 1.78 6.54 -9.72
N GLU A 40 1.02 7.42 -10.36
CA GLU A 40 1.46 8.78 -10.64
C GLU A 40 1.67 9.57 -9.34
N THR A 41 2.61 10.51 -9.34
CA THR A 41 2.81 11.43 -8.23
C THR A 41 1.58 12.30 -8.02
N VAL A 42 1.33 12.70 -6.77
CA VAL A 42 0.19 13.54 -6.41
C VAL A 42 0.68 14.91 -5.95
N PRO A 43 0.88 15.87 -6.89
CA PRO A 43 1.27 17.24 -6.56
C PRO A 43 0.09 18.03 -6.00
N ASP A 44 0.33 19.23 -5.46
CA ASP A 44 -0.69 20.18 -5.01
C ASP A 44 -1.72 19.58 -4.02
N ALA A 45 -1.32 18.59 -3.23
CA ALA A 45 -2.14 18.04 -2.16
C ALA A 45 -1.88 18.81 -0.86
N ASN A 46 -2.93 19.13 -0.12
CA ASN A 46 -2.78 19.64 1.23
C ASN A 46 -2.45 18.50 2.19
N VAL A 47 -1.37 18.67 2.96
CA VAL A 47 -0.94 17.74 3.99
C VAL A 47 -0.79 18.50 5.30
N LYS A 48 -1.62 18.15 6.28
CA LYS A 48 -1.56 18.71 7.63
C LYS A 48 -1.03 17.68 8.60
N ILE A 49 0.13 17.95 9.19
CA ILE A 49 0.76 17.09 10.19
C ILE A 49 0.56 17.72 11.56
N GLU A 50 -0.17 17.05 12.43
CA GLU A 50 -0.51 17.60 13.76
C GLU A 50 0.76 17.91 14.57
N GLY A 51 0.84 19.12 15.11
CA GLY A 51 1.99 19.59 15.88
C GLY A 51 3.24 19.95 15.07
N ILE A 52 3.22 19.79 13.74
CA ILE A 52 4.36 20.08 12.86
C ILE A 52 4.02 21.21 11.89
N GLY A 53 2.92 21.12 11.14
CA GLY A 53 2.55 22.18 10.21
C GLY A 53 1.57 21.76 9.12
N GLU A 54 1.33 22.69 8.19
CA GLU A 54 0.54 22.49 6.98
C GLU A 54 1.44 22.71 5.77
N PHE A 55 1.37 21.77 4.83
CA PHE A 55 2.26 21.69 3.67
C PHE A 55 1.46 21.44 2.40
N THR A 56 2.10 21.67 1.26
CA THR A 56 1.58 21.32 -0.06
C THR A 56 2.60 20.45 -0.78
N SER A 57 2.15 19.36 -1.38
CA SER A 57 3.06 18.48 -2.13
C SER A 57 3.57 19.14 -3.41
N ASP A 58 4.85 18.93 -3.73
CA ASP A 58 5.48 19.45 -4.95
C ASP A 58 5.13 18.61 -6.20
N MET A 59 5.71 18.94 -7.36
CA MET A 59 5.46 18.23 -8.63
C MET A 59 5.83 16.73 -8.59
N GLN A 60 6.72 16.34 -7.68
CA GLN A 60 7.11 14.94 -7.43
C GLN A 60 6.23 14.29 -6.34
N GLY A 61 5.21 14.99 -5.85
CA GLY A 61 4.36 14.54 -4.76
C GLY A 61 5.04 14.60 -3.39
N ARG A 62 6.18 15.29 -3.27
CA ARG A 62 6.96 15.36 -2.02
C ARG A 62 6.43 16.42 -1.08
N VAL A 63 6.45 16.11 0.20
CA VAL A 63 6.19 17.02 1.31
C VAL A 63 7.41 17.01 2.21
N LEU A 64 8.08 18.15 2.32
CA LEU A 64 9.30 18.32 3.11
C LEU A 64 9.00 19.06 4.42
N PHE A 65 9.49 18.54 5.53
CA PHE A 65 9.31 19.14 6.85
C PHE A 65 10.52 18.86 7.74
N ASP A 66 10.71 19.69 8.76
CA ASP A 66 11.82 19.54 9.70
C ASP A 66 11.68 18.23 10.50
N ILE A 67 12.80 17.59 10.82
CA ILE A 67 12.84 16.32 11.55
C ILE A 67 12.24 16.53 12.96
N PRO A 68 11.07 15.95 13.27
CA PRO A 68 10.49 16.03 14.60
C PRO A 68 11.17 15.02 15.54
N ALA A 69 10.78 15.01 16.81
CA ALA A 69 11.21 13.96 17.73
C ALA A 69 10.74 12.57 17.24
N ASP A 70 11.46 11.52 17.63
CA ASP A 70 11.02 10.15 17.37
C ASP A 70 9.64 9.91 18.01
N GLY A 71 8.74 9.31 17.24
CA GLY A 71 7.35 9.16 17.66
C GLY A 71 6.41 8.72 16.55
N ARG A 72 5.16 8.51 16.95
CA ARG A 72 4.06 8.22 16.03
C ARG A 72 3.31 9.49 15.72
N TYR A 73 3.10 9.71 14.43
CA TYR A 73 2.42 10.87 13.89
C TYR A 73 1.31 10.41 12.96
N ALA A 74 0.47 11.36 12.57
CA ALA A 74 -0.43 11.18 11.47
C ALA A 74 -0.52 12.48 10.68
N PHE A 75 -0.80 12.36 9.39
CA PHE A 75 -1.12 13.51 8.56
C PHE A 75 -2.52 13.38 7.98
N GLU A 76 -3.26 14.49 7.98
CA GLU A 76 -4.48 14.64 7.22
C GLU A 76 -4.12 15.03 5.79
N PHE A 77 -4.58 14.23 4.83
CA PHE A 77 -4.44 14.46 3.40
C PHE A 77 -5.75 14.97 2.81
N SER A 78 -5.67 15.99 1.95
CA SER A 78 -6.81 16.49 1.19
C SER A 78 -6.39 16.98 -0.20
N LYS A 79 -7.06 16.49 -1.24
CA LYS A 79 -6.96 16.98 -2.62
C LYS A 79 -8.27 16.72 -3.35
N GLN A 80 -8.72 17.67 -4.18
CA GLN A 80 -9.91 17.46 -5.02
C GLN A 80 -9.73 16.22 -5.91
N GLY A 81 -10.78 15.39 -6.00
CA GLY A 81 -10.74 14.13 -6.76
C GLY A 81 -10.16 12.95 -5.99
N PHE A 82 -9.68 13.15 -4.76
CA PHE A 82 -9.19 12.10 -3.88
C PHE A 82 -10.01 11.99 -2.60
N ILE A 83 -9.98 10.82 -1.98
CA ILE A 83 -10.56 10.56 -0.67
C ILE A 83 -9.73 11.29 0.38
N LYS A 84 -10.38 12.20 1.12
CA LYS A 84 -9.80 12.81 2.32
C LYS A 84 -9.59 11.74 3.38
N ALA A 85 -8.38 11.63 3.92
CA ALA A 85 -8.04 10.58 4.89
C ALA A 85 -6.90 11.00 5.83
N ILE A 86 -6.77 10.28 6.94
CA ILE A 86 -5.69 10.44 7.91
C ILE A 86 -4.76 9.23 7.79
N TYR A 87 -3.46 9.48 7.60
CA TYR A 87 -2.45 8.46 7.40
C TYR A 87 -1.46 8.45 8.57
N PRO A 88 -1.35 7.32 9.30
CA PRO A 88 -0.33 7.20 10.34
C PRO A 88 1.05 6.98 9.73
N PHE A 89 2.07 7.55 10.35
CA PHE A 89 3.47 7.27 10.06
C PHE A 89 4.31 7.33 11.34
N GLU A 90 5.52 6.79 11.28
CA GLU A 90 6.39 6.68 12.45
C GLU A 90 7.78 7.22 12.09
N VAL A 91 8.28 8.11 12.94
CA VAL A 91 9.65 8.66 12.89
C VAL A 91 10.49 7.91 13.90
N ILE A 92 11.56 7.28 13.44
CA ILE A 92 12.51 6.54 14.28
C ILE A 92 13.91 6.87 13.82
N ALA A 93 14.79 7.22 14.76
CA ALA A 93 16.17 7.59 14.49
C ALA A 93 16.27 8.69 13.41
N GLY A 94 15.35 9.66 13.44
CA GLY A 94 15.33 10.78 12.51
C GLY A 94 15.02 10.42 11.05
N THR A 95 14.33 9.30 10.78
CA THR A 95 13.84 8.94 9.44
C THR A 95 12.44 8.30 9.50
N ILE A 96 11.76 8.21 8.35
CA ILE A 96 10.45 7.58 8.22
C ILE A 96 10.62 6.25 7.49
N PHE A 97 10.28 5.14 8.16
CA PHE A 97 10.36 3.81 7.53
C PHE A 97 9.45 3.66 6.29
N TYR A 98 8.30 4.35 6.29
CA TYR A 98 7.30 4.36 5.23
C TYR A 98 6.99 5.77 4.80
N ASN A 99 7.87 6.29 3.96
CA ASN A 99 7.75 7.66 3.51
C ASN A 99 6.99 7.78 2.17
N ARG A 100 6.61 6.67 1.54
CA ARG A 100 5.83 6.60 0.29
C ARG A 100 4.40 6.16 0.62
N ILE A 101 3.41 7.01 0.34
CA ILE A 101 2.01 6.80 0.74
C ILE A 101 1.10 6.89 -0.49
N SER A 102 0.28 5.87 -0.67
CA SER A 102 -0.72 5.78 -1.73
C SER A 102 -2.04 6.35 -1.26
N VAL A 103 -2.44 7.43 -1.91
CA VAL A 103 -3.72 8.12 -1.68
C VAL A 103 -4.72 7.69 -2.74
N CYS A 104 -5.97 7.50 -2.34
CA CYS A 104 -6.99 6.91 -3.21
C CYS A 104 -7.81 8.01 -3.90
N PRO A 105 -7.93 8.01 -5.24
CA PRO A 105 -8.98 8.74 -5.93
C PRO A 105 -10.37 8.41 -5.38
N VAL A 106 -11.34 9.31 -5.53
CA VAL A 106 -12.74 9.00 -5.22
C VAL A 106 -13.19 7.78 -6.04
N LEU A 107 -14.00 6.94 -5.41
CA LEU A 107 -14.48 5.68 -5.96
C LEU A 107 -15.94 5.80 -6.36
N ASP A 108 -16.30 5.08 -7.42
CA ASP A 108 -17.70 4.86 -7.78
C ASP A 108 -18.43 4.12 -6.65
N PHE A 109 -19.75 4.33 -6.55
CA PHE A 109 -20.57 3.62 -5.58
C PHE A 109 -20.43 2.09 -5.74
N GLY A 110 -20.36 1.38 -4.61
CA GLY A 110 -20.18 -0.09 -4.61
C GLY A 110 -18.77 -0.55 -4.99
N THR A 111 -17.80 0.35 -5.12
CA THR A 111 -16.39 0.02 -5.39
C THR A 111 -15.57 -0.01 -4.10
N LEU A 112 -14.73 -1.04 -4.00
CA LEU A 112 -13.72 -1.21 -2.99
C LEU A 112 -12.33 -1.13 -3.64
N ARG A 113 -11.39 -0.41 -3.02
CA ARG A 113 -9.97 -0.44 -3.40
C ARG A 113 -9.12 -0.88 -2.23
N VAL A 114 -8.29 -1.88 -2.46
CA VAL A 114 -7.37 -2.44 -1.47
C VAL A 114 -5.96 -2.14 -1.94
N VAL A 115 -5.19 -1.48 -1.08
CA VAL A 115 -3.79 -1.11 -1.34
C VAL A 115 -2.93 -1.80 -0.31
N VAL A 116 -1.91 -2.52 -0.75
CA VAL A 116 -0.85 -3.02 0.12
C VAL A 116 0.44 -2.29 -0.18
N GLU A 117 1.11 -1.81 0.87
CA GLU A 117 2.41 -1.16 0.82
C GLU A 117 3.38 -1.91 1.71
N TRP A 118 4.64 -1.96 1.29
CA TRP A 118 5.69 -2.57 2.08
C TRP A 118 7.07 -1.97 1.76
N ALA A 119 7.99 -2.13 2.71
CA ALA A 119 9.34 -1.61 2.58
C ALA A 119 10.08 -2.34 1.45
N ARG A 120 11.30 -1.90 1.13
CA ARG A 120 12.14 -2.53 0.10
C ARG A 120 12.29 -4.06 0.22
N ARG A 121 12.16 -4.60 1.43
CA ARG A 121 12.24 -6.04 1.70
C ARG A 121 10.99 -6.52 2.44
N PRO A 122 10.42 -7.68 2.07
CA PRO A 122 10.78 -8.58 0.98
C PRO A 122 10.68 -7.94 -0.40
N LYS A 123 11.44 -8.45 -1.37
CA LYS A 123 11.50 -7.87 -2.71
C LYS A 123 10.18 -8.07 -3.45
N ASP A 124 9.57 -9.23 -3.26
CA ASP A 124 8.42 -9.67 -4.04
C ASP A 124 7.30 -10.12 -3.10
N MET A 125 6.25 -9.31 -3.01
CA MET A 125 5.04 -9.61 -2.25
C MET A 125 3.82 -9.32 -3.11
N ASP A 126 2.98 -10.32 -3.33
CA ASP A 126 1.81 -10.16 -4.18
C ASP A 126 0.55 -10.05 -3.34
N ALA A 127 -0.33 -9.14 -3.75
CA ALA A 127 -1.72 -9.09 -3.37
C ALA A 127 -2.51 -10.19 -4.10
N HIS A 128 -3.33 -10.88 -3.33
CA HIS A 128 -4.26 -11.86 -3.85
C HIS A 128 -5.68 -11.56 -3.38
N LEU A 129 -6.62 -11.69 -4.30
CA LEU A 129 -8.05 -11.71 -4.02
C LEU A 129 -8.67 -12.96 -4.65
N VAL A 130 -9.22 -13.84 -3.83
CA VAL A 130 -9.93 -15.05 -4.27
C VAL A 130 -11.42 -14.85 -4.06
N LYS A 131 -12.23 -14.95 -5.11
CA LYS A 131 -13.67 -15.15 -5.01
C LYS A 131 -13.93 -16.66 -4.99
N GLU A 132 -14.38 -17.18 -3.85
CA GLU A 132 -14.49 -18.62 -3.62
C GLU A 132 -15.34 -19.30 -4.70
N GLY A 133 -14.79 -20.35 -5.33
CA GLY A 133 -15.46 -21.11 -6.40
C GLY A 133 -15.49 -20.44 -7.78
N ASP A 134 -14.87 -19.27 -7.96
CA ASP A 134 -14.97 -18.51 -9.22
C ASP A 134 -13.60 -18.09 -9.78
N TYR A 135 -12.96 -17.05 -9.20
CA TYR A 135 -11.72 -16.49 -9.74
C TYR A 135 -10.69 -16.14 -8.67
N HIS A 136 -9.43 -16.04 -9.11
CA HIS A 136 -8.29 -15.62 -8.31
C HIS A 136 -7.57 -14.47 -9.01
N ILE A 137 -7.66 -13.27 -8.45
CA ILE A 137 -6.90 -12.11 -8.89
C ILE A 137 -5.56 -12.08 -8.19
N SER A 138 -4.50 -12.05 -8.97
CA SER A 138 -3.12 -11.80 -8.55
C SER A 138 -2.23 -11.66 -9.77
N TYR A 139 -0.99 -11.25 -9.56
CA TYR A 139 -0.02 -11.17 -10.63
C TYR A 139 0.12 -12.50 -11.41
N GLN A 140 0.22 -13.63 -10.69
CA GLN A 140 0.43 -14.96 -11.29
C GLN A 140 -0.83 -15.65 -11.84
N ASN A 141 -2.02 -15.09 -11.61
CA ASN A 141 -3.29 -15.64 -12.10
C ASN A 141 -3.98 -14.62 -13.02
N LEU A 142 -5.13 -14.09 -12.63
CA LEU A 142 -5.90 -13.15 -13.44
C LEU A 142 -5.58 -11.72 -12.99
N HIS A 143 -5.27 -10.85 -13.94
CA HIS A 143 -5.16 -9.41 -13.67
C HIS A 143 -6.53 -8.72 -13.70
N VAL A 144 -7.50 -9.32 -14.39
CA VAL A 144 -8.89 -8.87 -14.46
C VAL A 144 -9.79 -10.11 -14.39
N SER A 145 -10.83 -10.07 -13.55
CA SER A 145 -11.80 -11.15 -13.45
C SER A 145 -12.61 -11.28 -14.73
N LYS A 146 -13.19 -12.47 -14.96
CA LYS A 146 -13.95 -12.76 -16.19
C LYS A 146 -15.19 -11.86 -16.35
N ASP A 147 -15.79 -11.46 -15.25
CA ASP A 147 -16.93 -10.54 -15.16
C ASP A 147 -16.52 -9.06 -15.14
N GLY A 148 -15.21 -8.75 -15.12
CA GLY A 148 -14.67 -7.39 -15.06
C GLY A 148 -14.83 -6.69 -13.71
N VAL A 149 -15.32 -7.40 -12.69
CA VAL A 149 -15.57 -6.88 -11.34
C VAL A 149 -14.28 -6.58 -10.57
N ALA A 150 -13.30 -7.47 -10.63
CA ALA A 150 -12.06 -7.35 -9.87
C ALA A 150 -10.84 -7.19 -10.79
N ARG A 151 -9.92 -6.31 -10.42
CA ARG A 151 -8.72 -6.01 -11.19
C ARG A 151 -7.52 -5.73 -10.29
N LEU A 152 -6.35 -6.23 -10.69
CA LEU A 152 -5.05 -5.77 -10.21
C LEU A 152 -4.67 -4.51 -11.00
N ASP A 153 -4.81 -3.34 -10.38
CA ASP A 153 -4.57 -2.04 -11.03
C ASP A 153 -3.08 -1.70 -11.07
N ARG A 154 -2.37 -2.00 -9.98
CA ARG A 154 -0.92 -1.82 -9.84
C ARG A 154 -0.30 -3.12 -9.37
N ASP A 155 0.73 -3.53 -10.10
CA ASP A 155 1.56 -4.71 -9.86
C ASP A 155 3.02 -4.24 -9.71
N ASP A 156 3.70 -4.64 -8.65
CA ASP A 156 5.09 -4.25 -8.37
C ASP A 156 5.91 -5.40 -7.76
N ARG A 157 6.74 -6.02 -8.60
CA ARG A 157 7.41 -7.30 -8.31
C ARG A 157 8.83 -7.19 -7.78
N ASP A 158 9.37 -5.97 -7.75
CA ASP A 158 10.80 -5.77 -7.54
C ASP A 158 11.13 -4.96 -6.27
N GLY A 159 10.15 -4.74 -5.40
CA GLY A 159 10.26 -4.11 -4.09
C GLY A 159 9.63 -2.73 -4.06
N PHE A 160 9.33 -2.25 -2.84
CA PHE A 160 8.64 -0.98 -2.52
C PHE A 160 7.13 -0.95 -2.63
N GLY A 161 6.49 -1.95 -3.24
CA GLY A 161 5.07 -1.85 -3.54
C GLY A 161 4.72 -0.48 -4.16
N PRO A 162 3.46 -0.04 -4.04
CA PRO A 162 2.31 -0.80 -3.60
C PRO A 162 1.84 -1.79 -4.66
N GLU A 163 1.01 -2.74 -4.23
CA GLU A 163 0.04 -3.38 -5.12
C GLU A 163 -1.37 -2.90 -4.81
N THR A 164 -2.20 -2.81 -5.83
CA THR A 164 -3.57 -2.31 -5.69
C THR A 164 -4.56 -3.19 -6.43
N ILE A 165 -5.59 -3.65 -5.71
CA ILE A 165 -6.72 -4.37 -6.28
C ILE A 165 -7.98 -3.52 -6.11
N THR A 166 -8.71 -3.29 -7.20
CA THR A 166 -10.06 -2.70 -7.19
C THR A 166 -11.11 -3.78 -7.44
N VAL A 167 -12.21 -3.73 -6.69
CA VAL A 167 -13.37 -4.62 -6.83
C VAL A 167 -14.63 -3.76 -6.94
N LYS A 168 -15.36 -3.88 -8.04
CA LYS A 168 -16.59 -3.14 -8.33
C LYS A 168 -17.81 -4.03 -8.11
N ASN A 169 -18.88 -3.52 -7.49
CA ASN A 169 -20.13 -4.26 -7.30
C ASN A 169 -19.90 -5.61 -6.60
N ILE A 170 -19.36 -5.57 -5.37
CA ILE A 170 -19.15 -6.77 -4.56
C ILE A 170 -20.43 -7.61 -4.52
N ASP A 171 -20.32 -8.89 -4.86
CA ASP A 171 -21.42 -9.85 -4.74
C ASP A 171 -21.61 -10.19 -3.27
N GLU A 172 -22.71 -9.70 -2.68
CA GLU A 172 -23.02 -9.92 -1.27
C GLU A 172 -23.23 -11.40 -0.92
N GLN A 173 -23.56 -12.25 -1.90
CA GLN A 173 -23.74 -13.69 -1.71
C GLN A 173 -22.43 -14.49 -1.86
N ALA A 174 -21.36 -13.85 -2.35
CA ALA A 174 -20.05 -14.47 -2.49
C ALA A 174 -19.18 -14.27 -1.25
N SER A 175 -18.14 -15.11 -1.16
CA SER A 175 -17.05 -14.95 -0.20
C SER A 175 -15.80 -14.55 -0.96
N TYR A 176 -15.12 -13.50 -0.47
CA TYR A 176 -13.84 -13.06 -1.01
C TYR A 176 -12.75 -13.14 0.05
N THR A 177 -11.63 -13.76 -0.25
CA THR A 177 -10.45 -13.80 0.63
C THR A 177 -9.37 -12.88 0.07
N TYR A 178 -8.94 -11.88 0.85
CA TYR A 178 -7.78 -11.05 0.52
C TYR A 178 -6.57 -11.42 1.39
N PHE A 179 -5.44 -11.71 0.75
CA PHE A 179 -4.21 -12.07 1.44
C PHE A 179 -2.98 -11.57 0.68
N ILE A 180 -1.88 -11.43 1.40
CA ILE A 180 -0.56 -11.09 0.85
C ILE A 180 0.33 -12.33 0.88
N LYS A 181 1.09 -12.58 -0.17
CA LYS A 181 2.05 -13.69 -0.23
C LYS A 181 3.45 -13.16 -0.47
N ASN A 182 4.39 -13.52 0.40
CA ASN A 182 5.81 -13.24 0.20
C ASN A 182 6.40 -14.29 -0.75
N TYR A 183 6.48 -13.94 -2.04
CA TYR A 183 7.03 -14.81 -3.07
C TYR A 183 8.54 -14.99 -2.98
N SER A 184 9.25 -13.99 -2.44
CA SER A 184 10.70 -14.08 -2.20
C SER A 184 11.06 -15.25 -1.30
N ASP A 185 10.21 -15.55 -0.31
CA ASP A 185 10.45 -16.59 0.71
C ASP A 185 9.46 -17.76 0.63
N LYS A 186 8.79 -17.97 -0.51
CA LYS A 186 7.70 -18.97 -0.63
C LYS A 186 8.06 -20.39 -0.17
N ASN A 187 9.34 -20.78 -0.25
CA ASN A 187 9.84 -22.11 0.17
C ASN A 187 10.36 -22.13 1.62
N SER A 188 10.17 -21.05 2.37
CA SER A 188 10.73 -20.81 3.70
C SER A 188 9.59 -20.60 4.73
N PRO A 189 8.77 -21.62 5.06
CA PRO A 189 7.55 -21.48 5.88
C PRO A 189 7.80 -21.07 7.34
N ARG A 190 9.06 -21.06 7.76
CA ARG A 190 9.51 -20.60 9.09
C ARG A 190 10.16 -19.22 9.06
N SER A 191 10.24 -18.59 7.88
CA SER A 191 10.77 -17.24 7.71
C SER A 191 9.89 -16.23 8.47
N LYS A 192 10.54 -15.18 8.96
CA LYS A 192 9.88 -14.01 9.54
C LYS A 192 9.90 -12.82 8.58
N ASP A 193 10.40 -12.97 7.36
CA ASP A 193 10.67 -11.83 6.50
C ASP A 193 9.39 -11.17 5.99
N LEU A 194 8.29 -11.94 5.86
CA LEU A 194 6.96 -11.37 5.63
C LEU A 194 6.55 -10.43 6.77
N SER A 195 6.67 -10.81 8.04
CA SER A 195 6.26 -9.94 9.16
C SER A 195 7.24 -8.79 9.40
N LYS A 196 8.53 -8.97 9.08
CA LYS A 196 9.53 -7.90 9.08
C LYS A 196 9.34 -6.89 7.95
N SER A 197 8.55 -7.22 6.93
CA SER A 197 8.19 -6.27 5.87
C SER A 197 7.60 -4.99 6.46
N LYS A 198 6.90 -5.08 7.61
CA LYS A 198 6.05 -4.03 8.19
C LYS A 198 4.90 -3.61 7.26
N ALA A 199 4.48 -4.48 6.34
CA ALA A 199 3.43 -4.21 5.36
C ALA A 199 2.17 -3.60 5.96
N VAL A 200 1.57 -2.67 5.22
CA VAL A 200 0.32 -2.01 5.58
C VAL A 200 -0.71 -2.26 4.49
N VAL A 201 -1.91 -2.69 4.86
CA VAL A 201 -3.06 -2.84 3.99
C VAL A 201 -4.08 -1.77 4.32
N ARG A 202 -4.44 -0.97 3.33
CA ARG A 202 -5.49 0.04 3.41
C ARG A 202 -6.66 -0.35 2.52
N VAL A 203 -7.86 -0.25 3.08
CA VAL A 203 -9.10 -0.55 2.37
C VAL A 203 -9.94 0.71 2.28
N TYR A 204 -10.27 1.10 1.05
CA TYR A 204 -11.10 2.24 0.73
C TYR A 204 -12.45 1.77 0.17
N GLY A 205 -13.51 2.44 0.59
CA GLY A 205 -14.87 2.19 0.13
C GLY A 205 -15.79 3.29 0.64
N ASN A 206 -16.92 3.52 -0.03
CA ASN A 206 -17.84 4.62 0.29
C ASN A 206 -17.14 5.99 0.40
N ASN A 207 -16.11 6.22 -0.40
CA ASN A 207 -15.25 7.42 -0.36
C ASN A 207 -14.63 7.70 1.02
N GLN A 208 -14.27 6.64 1.75
CA GLN A 208 -13.58 6.70 3.04
C GLN A 208 -12.44 5.69 3.08
N LEU A 209 -11.39 5.99 3.86
CA LEU A 209 -10.45 4.99 4.33
C LEU A 209 -11.13 4.17 5.43
N MET A 210 -11.64 2.98 5.09
CA MET A 210 -12.43 2.13 5.99
C MET A 210 -11.54 1.37 6.98
N HIS A 211 -10.39 0.87 6.51
CA HIS A 211 -9.48 0.07 7.31
C HIS A 211 -8.01 0.38 6.99
N ASN A 212 -7.15 0.30 8.01
CA ASN A 212 -5.70 0.44 7.92
C ASN A 212 -5.07 -0.60 8.86
N TRP A 213 -4.63 -1.73 8.31
CA TRP A 213 -4.01 -2.82 9.07
C TRP A 213 -2.53 -2.91 8.77
N GLN A 214 -1.72 -3.02 9.81
CA GLN A 214 -0.30 -3.30 9.69
C GLN A 214 -0.03 -4.74 10.11
N ILE A 215 0.83 -5.44 9.38
CA ILE A 215 1.24 -6.79 9.75
C ILE A 215 1.91 -6.78 11.13
N THR A 216 1.52 -7.71 11.99
CA THR A 216 2.16 -7.88 13.30
C THR A 216 3.57 -8.43 13.11
N PRO A 217 4.61 -7.83 13.75
CA PRO A 217 5.98 -8.31 13.63
C PRO A 217 6.17 -9.70 14.27
N ASP A 218 7.33 -10.30 13.99
CA ASP A 218 7.81 -11.55 14.60
C ASP A 218 6.98 -12.82 14.35
N GLN A 219 6.04 -12.76 13.41
CA GLN A 219 5.27 -13.92 12.96
C GLN A 219 6.05 -14.75 11.94
N ARG A 220 5.88 -16.07 11.99
CA ARG A 220 6.46 -17.01 11.02
C ARG A 220 5.41 -17.40 9.98
N GLY A 221 5.77 -17.30 8.71
CA GLY A 221 4.90 -17.69 7.60
C GLY A 221 5.25 -16.97 6.31
N THR A 222 4.70 -17.46 5.21
CA THR A 222 4.89 -16.90 3.86
C THR A 222 3.66 -16.17 3.34
N SER A 223 2.53 -16.25 4.04
CA SER A 223 1.28 -15.59 3.66
C SER A 223 0.65 -14.87 4.85
N TRP A 224 -0.02 -13.74 4.58
CA TRP A 224 -0.80 -12.98 5.56
C TRP A 224 -2.24 -12.85 5.07
N LYS A 225 -3.16 -13.58 5.71
CA LYS A 225 -4.60 -13.48 5.48
C LYS A 225 -5.12 -12.23 6.20
N VAL A 226 -5.48 -11.22 5.44
CA VAL A 226 -5.80 -9.89 5.99
C VAL A 226 -7.26 -9.84 6.40
N PHE A 227 -8.16 -10.12 5.47
CA PHE A 227 -9.60 -10.09 5.69
C PHE A 227 -10.35 -11.04 4.74
N VAL A 228 -11.61 -11.30 5.09
CA VAL A 228 -12.60 -11.94 4.23
C VAL A 228 -13.77 -10.99 4.03
N ILE A 229 -14.36 -10.94 2.84
CA ILE A 229 -15.66 -10.31 2.63
C ILE A 229 -16.70 -11.43 2.59
N SER A 230 -17.68 -11.38 3.48
CA SER A 230 -18.83 -12.29 3.47
C SER A 230 -20.09 -11.52 3.80
N ASN A 231 -21.22 -11.86 3.17
CA ASN A 231 -22.48 -11.11 3.31
C ASN A 231 -22.30 -9.59 3.06
N GLY A 232 -21.49 -9.24 2.06
CA GLY A 232 -21.16 -7.85 1.71
C GLY A 232 -20.32 -7.09 2.76
N ARG A 233 -19.82 -7.75 3.81
CA ARG A 233 -19.11 -7.11 4.93
C ARG A 233 -17.67 -7.58 5.02
N ILE A 234 -16.76 -6.63 5.25
CA ILE A 234 -15.35 -6.91 5.53
C ILE A 234 -15.22 -7.43 6.96
N GLN A 235 -14.64 -8.61 7.11
CA GLN A 235 -14.32 -9.27 8.36
C GLN A 235 -12.80 -9.39 8.50
N PRO A 236 -12.17 -8.69 9.45
CA PRO A 236 -10.74 -8.80 9.66
C PRO A 236 -10.37 -10.22 10.11
N VAL A 237 -9.24 -10.72 9.61
CA VAL A 237 -8.66 -12.01 10.02
C VAL A 237 -7.30 -11.77 10.67
N ASN A 238 -6.43 -11.01 10.00
CA ASN A 238 -5.09 -10.64 10.47
C ASN A 238 -4.23 -11.83 10.95
N GLU A 239 -4.09 -12.85 10.12
CA GLU A 239 -3.37 -14.09 10.46
C GLU A 239 -2.21 -14.33 9.50
N VAL A 240 -1.01 -14.56 10.05
CA VAL A 240 0.16 -15.01 9.27
C VAL A 240 0.25 -16.52 9.31
N ASN A 241 0.34 -17.15 8.14
CA ASN A 241 0.40 -18.60 7.98
C ASN A 241 1.14 -18.98 6.68
N ASN A 242 0.92 -20.19 6.16
CA ASN A 242 1.53 -20.72 4.94
C ASN A 242 0.46 -21.19 3.96
N MET A 243 -0.57 -20.38 3.72
CA MET A 243 -1.66 -20.71 2.81
C MET A 243 -1.35 -20.35 1.35
N TYR A 244 -1.92 -21.17 0.44
CA TYR A 244 -1.75 -21.16 -1.02
C TYR A 244 -0.33 -21.39 -1.51
#